data_AF-A0A200Q7H5-F1
#
_entry.id   AF-A0A200Q7H5-F1
#
_cell.length_a   1.000
_cell.length_b   1.000
_cell.length_c   1.000
_cell.angle_alpha   90.00
_cell.angle_beta   90.00
_cell.angle_gamma   90.00
#
_symmetry.space_group_name_H-M   'P 1'
#
loop_
_entity.id
_entity.type
_entity.pdbx_description
1 polymer ?
#
loop_
_entity_poly.entity_id
_entity_poly.type
_entity_poly.pdbx_seq_one_letter_code
_entity_poly.pdbx_strand_id
1 'polypeptide(L)'
;MGHKKSGNEQFVTELSKWVFHERGHLKAVNVRHHKVGDTAEPAIYRINDDLEYSVEIYEWSGTSWEPYVANDVQVQFYMMSPYVLKTLSTDQKGLYSTSFRIPDVYGVFQFKVEYQRLGFTGLSLSKQVATEYCNLFECGNYFYNILSPRRWLVSLFSPSSTYTTSQAVTKDGLKVAMKIQYPGVAESIESDIENVKLLLDYTNLIPKGLYLDRAMKVAKEELSRECDYELEATNQKRFRDLLSNTEGFYVPMVIDDILSRRVITTELVSGIF
;
A
#
# COMPACT_ATOMS: atom_id res chain seq x y z
N MET A 1 -31.66 30.46 -54.61
CA MET A 1 -32.62 30.34 -53.50
C MET A 1 -31.84 29.88 -52.27
N GLY A 2 -31.54 30.79 -51.34
CA GLY A 2 -30.93 30.44 -50.05
C GLY A 2 -32.02 30.45 -49.00
N HIS A 3 -32.42 29.28 -48.50
CA HIS A 3 -33.33 29.23 -47.36
C HIS A 3 -32.62 29.79 -46.13
N LYS A 4 -33.33 30.60 -45.35
CA LYS A 4 -32.84 31.14 -44.07
C LYS A 4 -32.46 29.95 -43.18
N LYS A 5 -31.24 29.94 -42.63
CA LYS A 5 -30.76 28.87 -41.74
C LYS A 5 -31.80 28.58 -40.66
N SER A 6 -32.16 27.30 -40.53
CA SER A 6 -33.10 26.85 -39.51
C SER A 6 -32.48 27.05 -38.13
N GLY A 7 -33.23 27.54 -37.16
CA GLY A 7 -32.74 27.72 -35.78
C GLY A 7 -32.22 26.43 -35.14
N ASN A 8 -32.67 25.27 -35.66
CA ASN A 8 -32.28 23.95 -35.15
C ASN A 8 -31.07 23.34 -35.88
N GLU A 9 -30.54 23.98 -36.91
CA GLU A 9 -29.40 23.48 -37.70
C GLU A 9 -28.16 23.24 -36.83
N GLN A 10 -27.86 24.15 -35.91
CA GLN A 10 -26.74 24.01 -34.98
C GLN A 10 -26.93 22.83 -34.03
N PHE A 11 -28.14 22.62 -33.50
CA PHE A 11 -28.44 21.52 -32.59
C PHE A 11 -28.25 20.15 -33.27
N VAL A 12 -28.81 19.97 -34.47
CA VAL A 12 -28.67 18.71 -35.23
C VAL A 12 -27.21 18.46 -35.62
N THR A 13 -26.45 19.52 -35.91
CA THR A 13 -25.02 19.43 -36.22
C THR A 13 -24.21 18.99 -35.00
N GLU A 14 -24.42 19.56 -33.82
CA GLU A 14 -23.69 19.14 -32.62
C GLU A 14 -24.12 17.74 -32.13
N LEU A 15 -25.40 17.38 -32.26
CA LEU A 15 -25.87 16.03 -31.95
C LEU A 15 -25.24 14.98 -32.88
N SER A 16 -25.17 15.24 -34.18
CA SER A 16 -24.54 14.33 -35.14
C SER A 16 -23.05 14.16 -34.87
N LYS A 17 -22.31 15.25 -34.60
CA LYS A 17 -20.90 15.19 -34.19
C LYS A 17 -20.69 14.33 -32.93
N TRP A 18 -21.57 14.45 -31.94
CA TRP A 18 -21.49 13.65 -30.72
C TRP A 18 -21.78 12.16 -31.00
N VAL A 19 -22.83 11.86 -31.76
CA VAL A 19 -23.21 10.47 -32.12
C VAL A 19 -22.14 9.78 -32.97
N PHE A 20 -21.49 10.51 -33.88
CA PHE A 20 -20.45 9.98 -34.76
C PHE A 20 -19.04 10.02 -34.16
N HIS A 21 -18.91 10.26 -32.84
CA HIS A 21 -17.62 10.26 -32.15
C HIS A 21 -16.63 11.33 -32.68
N GLU A 22 -17.14 12.42 -33.26
CA GLU A 22 -16.32 13.54 -33.75
C GLU A 22 -15.97 14.55 -32.65
N ARG A 23 -16.61 14.43 -31.47
CA ARG A 23 -16.38 15.32 -30.33
C ARG A 23 -16.64 14.61 -29.00
N GLY A 24 -15.99 15.06 -27.92
CA GLY A 24 -16.25 14.56 -26.57
C GLY A 24 -15.51 13.27 -26.21
N HIS A 25 -14.54 12.83 -27.02
CA HIS A 25 -13.65 11.73 -26.65
C HIS A 25 -12.47 12.24 -25.88
N LEU A 26 -12.31 11.73 -24.67
CA LEU A 26 -11.15 11.98 -23.84
C LEU A 26 -10.21 10.80 -23.88
N LYS A 27 -8.91 11.10 -23.86
CA LYS A 27 -7.85 10.10 -23.74
C LYS A 27 -6.82 10.59 -22.74
N ALA A 28 -6.48 9.73 -21.79
CA ALA A 28 -5.39 9.96 -20.87
C ALA A 28 -4.16 9.15 -21.31
N VAL A 29 -2.98 9.78 -21.27
CA VAL A 29 -1.69 9.19 -21.65
C VAL A 29 -0.61 9.62 -20.66
N ASN A 30 0.56 8.97 -20.75
CA ASN A 30 1.77 9.35 -20.02
C ASN A 30 1.54 9.54 -18.51
N VAL A 31 0.82 8.62 -17.89
CA VAL A 31 0.68 8.59 -16.42
C VAL A 31 2.06 8.38 -15.83
N ARG A 32 2.49 9.31 -14.98
CA ARG A 32 3.77 9.26 -14.27
C ARG A 32 3.59 9.48 -12.79
N HIS A 33 4.40 8.80 -12.01
CA HIS A 33 4.48 9.02 -10.58
C HIS A 33 5.92 8.84 -10.10
N HIS A 34 6.39 9.78 -9.29
CA HIS A 34 7.72 9.69 -8.72
C HIS A 34 7.77 10.41 -7.37
N LYS A 35 8.84 10.17 -6.63
CA LYS A 35 9.13 10.95 -5.43
C LYS A 35 9.49 12.39 -5.82
N VAL A 36 9.11 13.36 -4.99
CA VAL A 36 9.49 14.76 -5.23
C VAL A 36 11.01 14.88 -5.21
N GLY A 37 11.57 15.42 -6.31
CA GLY A 37 13.02 15.56 -6.51
C GLY A 37 13.66 14.43 -7.34
N ASP A 38 12.96 13.32 -7.54
CA ASP A 38 13.38 12.25 -8.44
C ASP A 38 12.69 12.38 -9.80
N THR A 39 13.26 11.75 -10.83
CA THR A 39 12.66 11.68 -12.18
C THR A 39 12.24 10.27 -12.58
N ALA A 40 12.62 9.26 -11.80
CA ALA A 40 12.35 7.86 -12.07
C ALA A 40 11.14 7.39 -11.26
N GLU A 41 10.33 6.50 -11.86
CA GLU A 41 9.22 5.87 -11.16
C GLU A 41 9.77 4.77 -10.23
N PRO A 42 9.58 4.89 -8.90
CA PRO A 42 10.00 3.84 -7.99
C PRO A 42 9.03 2.66 -8.05
N ALA A 43 9.56 1.45 -7.85
CA ALA A 43 8.73 0.24 -7.74
C ALA A 43 7.93 0.21 -6.43
N ILE A 44 8.49 0.82 -5.37
CA ILE A 44 7.96 0.82 -4.01
C ILE A 44 8.15 2.22 -3.44
N TYR A 45 7.11 2.76 -2.81
CA TYR A 45 7.18 4.02 -2.06
C TYR A 45 7.30 3.77 -0.57
N ARG A 46 7.77 4.78 0.17
CA ARG A 46 7.74 4.74 1.62
C ARG A 46 6.59 5.54 2.18
N ILE A 47 6.08 5.07 3.29
CA ILE A 47 5.17 5.84 4.13
C ILE A 47 5.77 7.21 4.40
N ASN A 48 4.94 8.25 4.36
CA ASN A 48 5.34 9.63 4.56
C ASN A 48 6.29 10.23 3.50
N ASP A 49 6.59 9.53 2.41
CA ASP A 49 7.26 10.14 1.25
C ASP A 49 6.35 11.20 0.61
N ASP A 50 6.98 12.27 0.13
CA ASP A 50 6.34 13.25 -0.74
C ASP A 50 6.36 12.73 -2.17
N LEU A 51 5.17 12.58 -2.75
CA LEU A 51 4.94 12.02 -4.06
C LEU A 51 4.37 13.06 -5.00
N GLU A 52 4.80 13.00 -6.27
CA GLU A 52 4.23 13.75 -7.37
C GLU A 52 3.58 12.79 -8.36
N TYR A 53 2.33 13.08 -8.71
CA TYR A 53 1.55 12.34 -9.70
C TYR A 53 1.24 13.28 -10.87
N SER A 54 1.40 12.79 -12.09
CA SER A 54 1.01 13.51 -13.30
C SER A 54 0.36 12.61 -14.35
N VAL A 55 -0.52 13.21 -15.14
CA VAL A 55 -1.21 12.57 -16.27
C VAL A 55 -1.49 13.60 -17.35
N GLU A 56 -1.35 13.21 -18.61
CA GLU A 56 -1.72 14.05 -19.73
C GLU A 56 -3.10 13.65 -20.25
N ILE A 57 -4.01 14.60 -20.42
CA ILE A 57 -5.37 14.36 -20.91
C ILE A 57 -5.60 15.18 -22.17
N TYR A 58 -6.10 14.51 -23.20
CA TYR A 58 -6.40 15.07 -24.51
C TYR A 58 -7.86 14.82 -24.89
N GLU A 59 -8.44 15.76 -25.63
CA GLU A 59 -9.75 15.66 -26.27
C GLU A 59 -9.59 15.49 -27.79
N TRP A 60 -10.41 14.64 -28.39
CA TRP A 60 -10.50 14.52 -29.85
C TRP A 60 -11.38 15.63 -30.43
N SER A 61 -10.82 16.45 -31.34
CA SER A 61 -11.55 17.51 -32.04
C SER A 61 -12.20 17.05 -33.36
N GLY A 62 -12.14 15.76 -33.68
CA GLY A 62 -12.59 15.19 -34.96
C GLY A 62 -11.44 14.96 -35.96
N THR A 63 -10.33 15.70 -35.80
CA THR A 63 -9.17 15.65 -36.69
C THR A 63 -7.85 15.40 -35.95
N SER A 64 -7.70 15.95 -34.74
CA SER A 64 -6.50 15.81 -33.93
C SER A 64 -6.81 15.69 -32.44
N TRP A 65 -5.83 15.19 -31.68
CA TRP A 65 -5.86 15.20 -30.22
C TRP A 65 -5.35 16.54 -29.70
N GLU A 66 -6.21 17.27 -29.00
CA GLU A 66 -5.93 18.59 -28.45
C GLU A 66 -5.89 18.53 -26.91
N PRO A 67 -5.07 19.35 -26.24
CA PRO A 67 -5.04 19.43 -24.79
C PRO A 67 -6.42 19.64 -24.15
N TYR A 68 -6.80 18.76 -23.23
CA TYR A 68 -8.03 18.95 -22.46
C TYR A 68 -7.76 19.86 -21.26
N VAL A 69 -8.57 20.90 -21.05
CA VAL A 69 -8.42 21.85 -19.95
C VAL A 69 -9.68 21.89 -19.09
N ALA A 70 -9.54 21.44 -17.84
CA ALA A 70 -10.58 21.39 -16.83
C ALA A 70 -9.99 21.66 -15.44
N ASN A 71 -10.84 22.04 -14.48
CA ASN A 71 -10.45 22.40 -13.12
C ASN A 71 -10.98 21.41 -12.06
N ASP A 72 -11.68 20.36 -12.49
CA ASP A 72 -12.42 19.42 -11.65
C ASP A 72 -11.90 17.98 -11.75
N VAL A 73 -10.77 17.78 -12.41
CA VAL A 73 -10.12 16.46 -12.49
C VAL A 73 -9.50 16.12 -11.14
N GLN A 74 -9.80 14.93 -10.60
CA GLN A 74 -9.32 14.49 -9.30
C GLN A 74 -8.59 13.15 -9.40
N VAL A 75 -7.56 13.00 -8.57
CA VAL A 75 -6.88 11.72 -8.33
C VAL A 75 -7.21 11.21 -6.94
N GLN A 76 -7.42 9.90 -6.86
CA GLN A 76 -7.61 9.15 -5.63
C GLN A 76 -6.39 8.28 -5.38
N PHE A 77 -5.85 8.33 -4.16
CA PHE A 77 -4.92 7.33 -3.65
C PHE A 77 -5.73 6.33 -2.83
N TYR A 78 -5.96 5.16 -3.39
CA TYR A 78 -7.01 4.23 -2.99
C TYR A 78 -6.44 2.87 -2.60
N MET A 79 -6.97 2.24 -1.55
CA MET A 79 -6.67 0.84 -1.20
C MET A 79 -7.97 0.06 -0.99
N MET A 80 -8.65 0.27 0.15
CA MET A 80 -10.03 -0.19 0.40
C MET A 80 -11.02 0.99 0.40
N SER A 81 -10.53 2.19 0.69
CA SER A 81 -11.21 3.47 0.63
C SER A 81 -10.24 4.54 0.12
N PRO A 82 -10.71 5.70 -0.39
CA PRO A 82 -9.82 6.77 -0.83
C PRO A 82 -9.19 7.46 0.39
N TYR A 83 -7.88 7.27 0.59
CA TYR A 83 -7.13 7.91 1.67
C TYR A 83 -6.77 9.35 1.33
N VAL A 84 -6.44 9.59 0.05
CA VAL A 84 -6.17 10.93 -0.46
C VAL A 84 -7.07 11.15 -1.67
N LEU A 85 -7.86 12.22 -1.63
CA LEU A 85 -8.59 12.74 -2.77
C LEU A 85 -8.09 14.16 -3.02
N LYS A 86 -7.46 14.39 -4.17
CA LYS A 86 -6.96 15.71 -4.55
C LYS A 86 -7.36 16.10 -5.96
N THR A 87 -7.74 17.36 -6.12
CA THR A 87 -7.90 17.99 -7.42
C THR A 87 -6.53 18.24 -8.06
N LEU A 88 -6.40 17.89 -9.34
CA LEU A 88 -5.19 18.09 -10.12
C LEU A 88 -5.09 19.55 -10.59
N SER A 89 -3.87 20.09 -10.57
CA SER A 89 -3.57 21.39 -11.18
C SER A 89 -3.22 21.19 -12.65
N THR A 90 -3.65 22.10 -13.52
CA THR A 90 -3.42 22.02 -14.96
C THR A 90 -2.46 23.11 -15.44
N ASP A 91 -1.59 22.77 -16.40
CA ASP A 91 -0.71 23.72 -17.09
C ASP A 91 -1.34 24.36 -18.35
N GLN A 92 -2.65 24.10 -18.58
CA GLN A 92 -3.40 24.47 -19.79
C GLN A 92 -2.87 23.87 -21.10
N LYS A 93 -1.87 23.00 -21.05
CA LYS A 93 -1.33 22.24 -22.20
C LYS A 93 -1.68 20.75 -22.11
N GLY A 94 -2.60 20.41 -21.22
CA GLY A 94 -3.16 19.06 -21.07
C GLY A 94 -2.44 18.24 -20.01
N LEU A 95 -1.39 18.75 -19.38
CA LEU A 95 -0.74 18.11 -18.24
C LEU A 95 -1.50 18.46 -16.97
N TYR A 96 -1.83 17.42 -16.21
CA TYR A 96 -2.44 17.51 -14.90
C TYR A 96 -1.48 16.93 -13.88
N SER A 97 -1.18 17.69 -12.82
CA SER A 97 -0.29 17.22 -11.76
C SER A 97 -0.77 17.59 -10.37
N THR A 98 -0.32 16.83 -9.38
CA THR A 98 -0.50 17.15 -7.98
C THR A 98 0.60 16.50 -7.16
N SER A 99 0.85 17.07 -5.98
CA SER A 99 1.72 16.47 -4.99
C SER A 99 0.99 16.26 -3.68
N PHE A 100 1.30 15.16 -3.01
CA PHE A 100 0.79 14.84 -1.69
C PHE A 100 1.73 13.88 -0.96
N ARG A 101 1.57 13.84 0.36
CA ARG A 101 2.31 12.94 1.22
C ARG A 101 1.58 11.61 1.35
N ILE A 102 2.32 10.51 1.24
CA ILE A 102 1.75 9.16 1.38
C ILE A 102 1.24 8.96 2.82
N PRO A 103 0.03 8.40 3.01
CA PRO A 103 -0.55 8.15 4.33
C PRO A 103 0.32 7.26 5.23
N ASP A 104 0.09 7.32 6.54
CA ASP A 104 0.77 6.45 7.53
C ASP A 104 0.18 5.03 7.57
N VAL A 105 0.05 4.41 6.39
CA VAL A 105 -0.49 3.07 6.19
C VAL A 105 0.33 2.40 5.09
N TYR A 106 0.85 1.22 5.38
CA TYR A 106 1.56 0.38 4.42
C TYR A 106 0.58 -0.52 3.67
N GLY A 107 0.96 -0.99 2.50
CA GLY A 107 0.14 -1.87 1.69
C GLY A 107 0.15 -1.50 0.21
N VAL A 108 -0.78 -2.11 -0.52
CA VAL A 108 -0.92 -1.93 -1.96
C VAL A 108 -1.95 -0.86 -2.23
N PHE A 109 -1.50 0.27 -2.78
CA PHE A 109 -2.35 1.37 -3.18
C PHE A 109 -2.52 1.43 -4.69
N GLN A 110 -3.54 2.16 -5.13
CA GLN A 110 -3.82 2.45 -6.51
C GLN A 110 -4.02 3.95 -6.68
N PHE A 111 -3.33 4.54 -7.66
CA PHE A 111 -3.73 5.82 -8.23
C PHE A 111 -4.94 5.59 -9.09
N LYS A 112 -6.07 6.18 -8.73
CA LYS A 112 -7.32 6.05 -9.46
C LYS A 112 -7.80 7.42 -9.91
N VAL A 113 -7.99 7.58 -11.23
CA VAL A 113 -8.60 8.76 -11.83
C VAL A 113 -9.87 8.29 -12.52
N GLU A 114 -11.01 8.66 -11.94
CA GLU A 114 -12.33 8.41 -12.52
C GLU A 114 -12.96 9.76 -12.86
N TYR A 115 -13.11 10.02 -14.16
CA TYR A 115 -13.69 11.26 -14.64
C TYR A 115 -14.88 10.96 -15.54
N GLN A 116 -16.06 11.30 -15.07
CA GLN A 116 -17.31 11.18 -15.81
C GLN A 116 -17.96 12.55 -15.88
N ARG A 117 -18.07 13.09 -17.10
CA ARG A 117 -18.69 14.38 -17.36
C ARG A 117 -19.70 14.25 -18.48
N LEU A 118 -20.87 14.87 -18.30
CA LEU A 118 -21.93 14.89 -19.31
C LEU A 118 -21.37 15.43 -20.63
N GLY A 119 -21.62 14.70 -21.72
CA GLY A 119 -21.13 15.03 -23.06
C GLY A 119 -19.73 14.51 -23.40
N PHE A 120 -19.02 13.90 -22.44
CA PHE A 120 -17.70 13.32 -22.66
C PHE A 120 -17.67 11.81 -22.41
N THR A 121 -16.72 11.12 -23.02
CA THR A 121 -16.41 9.73 -22.68
C THR A 121 -15.81 9.67 -21.28
N GLY A 122 -16.25 8.69 -20.48
CA GLY A 122 -15.66 8.44 -19.17
C GLY A 122 -14.19 8.04 -19.28
N LEU A 123 -13.35 8.63 -18.44
CA LEU A 123 -11.98 8.19 -18.22
C LEU A 123 -11.91 7.37 -16.93
N SER A 124 -11.32 6.18 -17.01
CA SER A 124 -10.99 5.36 -15.85
C SER A 124 -9.55 4.91 -15.98
N LEU A 125 -8.71 5.37 -15.04
CA LEU A 125 -7.29 5.07 -14.99
C LEU A 125 -6.98 4.50 -13.61
N SER A 126 -6.29 3.36 -13.58
CA SER A 126 -5.79 2.77 -12.35
C SER A 126 -4.34 2.34 -12.52
N LYS A 127 -3.48 2.72 -11.58
CA LYS A 127 -2.08 2.31 -11.50
C LYS A 127 -1.75 1.87 -10.09
N GLN A 128 -1.34 0.62 -9.93
CA GLN A 128 -1.03 0.02 -8.64
C GLN A 128 0.42 0.31 -8.23
N VAL A 129 0.61 0.59 -6.95
CA VAL A 129 1.91 0.81 -6.31
C VAL A 129 1.94 0.19 -4.92
N ALA A 130 3.11 -0.27 -4.49
CA ALA A 130 3.32 -0.74 -3.13
C ALA A 130 3.86 0.40 -2.27
N THR A 131 3.39 0.46 -1.02
CA THR A 131 3.90 1.34 0.02
C THR A 131 4.39 0.50 1.19
N GLU A 132 5.58 0.82 1.67
CA GLU A 132 6.23 0.11 2.76
C GLU A 132 6.74 1.10 3.81
N TYR A 133 7.03 0.59 5.00
CA TYR A 133 7.77 1.40 5.97
C TYR A 133 9.15 1.73 5.40
N CYS A 134 9.64 2.92 5.74
CA CYS A 134 10.99 3.32 5.42
C CYS A 134 11.99 2.26 5.94
N ASN A 135 12.88 1.78 5.07
CA ASN A 135 13.98 0.90 5.50
C ASN A 135 14.74 1.59 6.63
N LEU A 136 15.00 0.86 7.72
CA LEU A 136 15.59 1.43 8.93
C LEU A 136 16.96 2.10 8.71
N PHE A 137 17.65 1.81 7.61
CA PHE A 137 18.90 2.48 7.20
C PHE A 137 18.73 3.96 6.85
N GLU A 138 17.58 4.39 6.34
CA GLU A 138 17.35 5.78 5.87
C GLU A 138 16.46 6.61 6.81
N CYS A 139 15.77 5.95 7.74
CA CYS A 139 14.91 6.58 8.74
C CYS A 139 15.74 7.16 9.91
N GLY A 140 16.72 8.02 9.60
CA GLY A 140 17.69 8.56 10.55
C GLY A 140 17.11 9.47 11.66
N ASN A 141 15.83 9.85 11.58
CA ASN A 141 15.22 10.85 12.49
C ASN A 141 13.93 10.39 13.19
N TYR A 142 13.18 9.40 12.68
CA TYR A 142 11.91 8.98 13.31
C TYR A 142 12.09 7.98 14.47
N PHE A 143 13.25 7.31 14.56
CA PHE A 143 13.56 6.38 15.64
C PHE A 143 13.80 7.05 17.00
N TYR A 144 14.16 8.33 17.05
CA TYR A 144 14.38 9.03 18.33
C TYR A 144 13.11 9.19 19.17
N ASN A 145 11.93 9.16 18.54
CA ASN A 145 10.66 9.42 19.24
C ASN A 145 9.86 8.16 19.60
N ILE A 146 10.06 7.03 18.91
CA ILE A 146 9.42 5.75 19.28
C ILE A 146 10.29 5.00 20.31
N LEU A 147 11.62 5.16 20.24
CA LEU A 147 12.59 4.65 21.22
C LEU A 147 13.26 5.84 21.91
N SER A 148 12.78 6.22 23.09
CA SER A 148 13.48 7.19 23.96
C SER A 148 14.98 6.80 24.15
N PRO A 149 15.87 7.74 24.50
CA PRO A 149 16.77 8.51 23.63
C PRO A 149 17.97 7.71 23.04
N ARG A 150 17.83 6.42 22.72
CA ARG A 150 18.98 5.53 22.50
C ARG A 150 18.99 4.97 21.06
N ARG A 151 19.99 5.42 20.27
CA ARG A 151 20.24 5.17 18.83
C ARG A 151 20.73 3.72 18.56
N TRP A 152 20.16 3.02 17.56
CA TRP A 152 20.52 1.67 17.08
C TRP A 152 20.55 1.65 15.53
N LEU A 153 21.35 0.80 14.88
CA LEU A 153 21.49 0.66 13.41
C LEU A 153 20.88 -0.65 12.94
N VAL A 154 19.99 -0.67 11.92
CA VAL A 154 19.17 -1.86 11.56
C VAL A 154 19.08 -2.10 10.02
N SER A 155 19.34 -3.31 9.50
CA SER A 155 19.18 -3.84 8.11
C SER A 155 18.13 -4.98 7.99
N LEU A 156 17.18 -4.91 7.05
CA LEU A 156 16.12 -5.92 6.83
C LEU A 156 16.63 -7.23 6.17
N PHE A 157 16.08 -8.39 6.55
CA PHE A 157 16.51 -9.71 6.07
C PHE A 157 15.38 -10.65 5.58
N SER A 158 14.16 -10.59 6.14
CA SER A 158 13.06 -11.48 5.69
C SER A 158 11.67 -10.94 6.03
N PRO A 159 10.80 -10.64 5.03
CA PRO A 159 9.39 -10.33 5.27
C PRO A 159 8.56 -11.61 5.44
N SER A 160 7.62 -11.59 6.37
CA SER A 160 6.54 -12.58 6.57
C SER A 160 5.18 -11.89 6.49
N SER A 161 4.07 -12.64 6.47
CA SER A 161 2.70 -12.11 6.40
C SER A 161 2.34 -11.20 7.57
N THR A 162 2.95 -11.41 8.74
CA THR A 162 2.57 -10.76 10.01
C THR A 162 3.64 -9.79 10.53
N TYR A 163 4.88 -9.91 10.04
CA TYR A 163 6.03 -9.19 10.57
C TYR A 163 7.17 -9.08 9.56
N THR A 164 8.13 -8.21 9.88
CA THR A 164 9.40 -8.14 9.17
C THR A 164 10.57 -8.40 10.11
N THR A 165 11.61 -9.08 9.62
CA THR A 165 12.84 -9.32 10.37
C THR A 165 13.96 -8.42 9.88
N SER A 166 14.62 -7.74 10.80
CA SER A 166 15.74 -6.85 10.51
C SER A 166 16.92 -7.10 11.44
N GLN A 167 18.09 -7.36 10.90
CA GLN A 167 19.35 -7.30 11.63
C GLN A 167 19.57 -5.91 12.24
N ALA A 168 20.11 -5.79 13.45
CA ALA A 168 20.54 -4.51 14.02
C ALA A 168 21.87 -4.62 14.77
N VAL A 169 22.41 -3.49 15.22
CA VAL A 169 23.62 -3.43 16.05
C VAL A 169 23.31 -2.67 17.34
N THR A 170 23.68 -3.28 18.46
CA THR A 170 23.52 -2.68 19.77
C THR A 170 24.49 -1.55 20.06
N LYS A 171 24.17 -0.72 21.06
CA LYS A 171 25.12 0.28 21.57
C LYS A 171 26.45 -0.32 22.01
N ASP A 172 26.37 -1.56 22.51
CA ASP A 172 27.53 -2.34 22.96
C ASP A 172 28.19 -3.12 21.81
N GLY A 173 27.73 -2.91 20.56
CA GLY A 173 28.31 -3.50 19.34
C GLY A 173 27.80 -4.90 19.00
N LEU A 174 26.84 -5.44 19.74
CA LEU A 174 26.28 -6.78 19.49
C LEU A 174 25.38 -6.76 18.25
N LYS A 175 25.56 -7.71 17.34
CA LYS A 175 24.66 -7.87 16.18
C LYS A 175 23.43 -8.67 16.59
N VAL A 176 22.26 -8.16 16.26
CA VAL A 176 20.97 -8.71 16.68
C VAL A 176 20.06 -8.89 15.47
N ALA A 177 19.00 -9.68 15.60
CA ALA A 177 17.88 -9.75 14.67
C ALA A 177 16.62 -9.29 15.41
N MET A 178 15.91 -8.32 14.83
CA MET A 178 14.70 -7.72 15.35
C MET A 178 13.53 -8.14 14.50
N LYS A 179 12.58 -8.86 15.10
CA LYS A 179 11.30 -9.20 14.50
C LYS A 179 10.28 -8.17 14.95
N ILE A 180 9.72 -7.43 13.99
CA ILE A 180 8.83 -6.30 14.23
C ILE A 180 7.49 -6.61 13.59
N GLN A 181 6.44 -6.64 14.41
CA GLN A 181 5.07 -6.85 13.95
C GLN A 181 4.57 -5.63 13.19
N TYR A 182 3.79 -5.84 12.14
CA TYR A 182 3.12 -4.71 11.51
C TYR A 182 2.03 -4.12 12.43
N PRO A 183 1.85 -2.79 12.44
CA PRO A 183 0.85 -2.16 13.29
C PRO A 183 -0.57 -2.54 12.84
N GLY A 184 -1.47 -2.76 13.80
CA GLY A 184 -2.86 -3.09 13.53
C GLY A 184 -3.13 -4.59 13.32
N VAL A 185 -2.10 -5.43 13.13
CA VAL A 185 -2.32 -6.85 12.83
C VAL A 185 -2.94 -7.60 13.99
N ALA A 186 -2.51 -7.34 15.23
CA ALA A 186 -3.10 -7.97 16.40
C ALA A 186 -4.57 -7.55 16.59
N GLU A 187 -4.90 -6.31 16.21
CA GLU A 187 -6.24 -5.75 16.31
C GLU A 187 -7.17 -6.20 15.16
N SER A 188 -6.63 -6.58 14.00
CA SER A 188 -7.44 -6.96 12.82
C SER A 188 -7.83 -8.44 12.77
N ILE A 189 -7.19 -9.32 13.56
CA ILE A 189 -7.38 -10.78 13.54
C ILE A 189 -8.86 -11.17 13.62
N GLU A 190 -9.62 -10.53 14.51
CA GLU A 190 -11.04 -10.85 14.68
C GLU A 190 -11.82 -10.60 13.39
N SER A 191 -11.66 -9.40 12.82
CA SER A 191 -12.37 -9.01 11.61
C SER A 191 -11.93 -9.84 10.41
N ASP A 192 -10.64 -10.17 10.31
CA ASP A 192 -10.12 -11.01 9.24
C ASP A 192 -10.70 -12.44 9.29
N ILE A 193 -10.81 -13.03 10.50
CA ILE A 193 -11.44 -14.34 10.70
C ILE A 193 -12.94 -14.30 10.39
N GLU A 194 -13.65 -13.25 10.80
CA GLU A 194 -15.07 -13.07 10.50
C GLU A 194 -15.32 -12.94 8.99
N ASN A 195 -14.49 -12.17 8.29
CA ASN A 195 -14.56 -12.00 6.85
C ASN A 195 -14.29 -13.32 6.11
N VAL A 196 -13.29 -14.09 6.55
CA VAL A 196 -13.01 -15.43 6.00
C VAL A 196 -14.19 -16.38 6.22
N LYS A 197 -14.81 -16.37 7.40
CA LYS A 197 -16.00 -17.17 7.69
C LYS A 197 -17.14 -16.83 6.72
N LEU A 198 -17.43 -15.54 6.53
CA LEU A 198 -18.49 -15.08 5.62
C LEU A 198 -18.25 -15.54 4.17
N LEU A 199 -17.00 -15.45 3.69
CA LEU A 199 -16.63 -15.92 2.35
C LEU A 199 -16.79 -17.43 2.17
N LEU A 200 -16.40 -18.22 3.18
CA LEU A 200 -16.54 -19.67 3.14
C LEU A 200 -18.01 -20.12 3.15
N ASP A 201 -18.85 -19.44 3.94
CA ASP A 201 -20.31 -19.69 3.98
C ASP A 201 -20.97 -19.34 2.64
N TYR A 202 -20.55 -18.26 1.98
CA TYR A 202 -21.10 -17.83 0.70
C TYR A 202 -20.69 -18.72 -0.49
N THR A 203 -19.46 -19.22 -0.48
CA THR A 203 -18.87 -19.95 -1.61
C THR A 203 -19.20 -21.44 -1.63
N ASN A 204 -19.80 -21.98 -0.57
CA ASN A 204 -20.15 -23.41 -0.45
C ASN A 204 -18.92 -24.35 -0.62
N LEU A 205 -17.71 -23.83 -0.42
CA LEU A 205 -16.43 -24.55 -0.57
C LEU A 205 -16.06 -25.38 0.67
N ILE A 206 -16.94 -25.44 1.67
CA ILE A 206 -16.66 -26.11 2.95
C ILE A 206 -16.77 -27.64 2.77
N PRO A 207 -15.70 -28.41 3.09
CA PRO A 207 -15.77 -29.86 3.09
C PRO A 207 -16.81 -30.38 4.10
N LYS A 208 -17.65 -31.32 3.67
CA LYS A 208 -18.66 -31.95 4.54
C LYS A 208 -17.96 -32.62 5.73
N GLY A 209 -18.22 -32.13 6.95
CA GLY A 209 -17.65 -32.65 8.20
C GLY A 209 -16.65 -31.73 8.89
N LEU A 210 -16.28 -30.59 8.29
CA LEU A 210 -15.46 -29.59 8.97
C LEU A 210 -16.34 -28.75 9.91
N TYR A 211 -16.06 -28.79 11.21
CA TYR A 211 -16.68 -27.88 12.18
C TYR A 211 -16.06 -26.50 12.01
N LEU A 212 -16.61 -25.71 11.08
CA LEU A 212 -16.09 -24.39 10.70
C LEU A 212 -15.85 -23.51 11.93
N ASP A 213 -16.79 -23.47 12.87
CA ASP A 213 -16.64 -22.67 14.09
C ASP A 213 -15.45 -23.11 14.95
N ARG A 214 -15.16 -24.42 15.00
CA ARG A 214 -14.00 -24.95 15.73
C ARG A 214 -12.69 -24.65 15.00
N ALA A 215 -12.67 -24.77 13.68
CA ALA A 215 -11.51 -24.44 12.87
C ALA A 215 -11.18 -22.94 12.95
N MET A 216 -12.19 -22.08 12.84
CA MET A 216 -12.05 -20.63 12.99
C MET A 216 -11.57 -20.25 14.39
N LYS A 217 -12.09 -20.89 15.45
CA LYS A 217 -11.63 -20.68 16.82
C LYS A 217 -10.14 -21.01 16.98
N VAL A 218 -9.70 -22.17 16.47
CA VAL A 218 -8.28 -22.57 16.54
C VAL A 218 -7.41 -21.61 15.72
N ALA A 219 -7.82 -21.27 14.51
CA ALA A 219 -7.07 -20.32 13.66
C ALA A 219 -6.90 -18.95 14.36
N LYS A 220 -7.97 -18.45 14.97
CA LYS A 220 -7.93 -17.22 15.77
C LYS A 220 -6.95 -17.32 16.95
N GLU A 221 -6.99 -18.43 17.70
CA GLU A 221 -6.10 -18.65 18.84
C GLU A 221 -4.63 -18.73 18.40
N GLU A 222 -4.33 -19.42 17.29
CA GLU A 222 -2.97 -19.53 16.74
C GLU A 222 -2.45 -18.19 16.21
N LEU A 223 -3.25 -17.45 15.43
CA LEU A 223 -2.89 -16.11 14.95
C LEU A 223 -2.67 -15.13 16.11
N SER A 224 -3.51 -15.20 17.15
CA SER A 224 -3.35 -14.38 18.35
C SER A 224 -2.04 -14.71 19.08
N ARG A 225 -1.64 -15.99 19.11
CA ARG A 225 -0.36 -16.43 19.69
C ARG A 225 0.83 -15.98 18.86
N GLU A 226 0.74 -16.00 17.53
CA GLU A 226 1.78 -15.46 16.65
C GLU A 226 1.98 -13.95 16.81
N CYS A 227 0.99 -13.26 17.37
CA CYS A 227 1.02 -11.82 17.63
C CYS A 227 1.51 -11.46 19.04
N ASP A 228 1.78 -12.45 19.90
CA ASP A 228 2.28 -12.23 21.25
C ASP A 228 3.78 -12.58 21.35
N TYR A 229 4.62 -11.56 21.15
CA TYR A 229 6.07 -11.75 21.18
C TYR A 229 6.67 -11.90 22.58
N GLU A 230 5.93 -11.54 23.65
CA GLU A 230 6.35 -11.84 25.02
C GLU A 230 6.24 -13.35 25.29
N LEU A 231 5.16 -13.96 24.79
CA LEU A 231 4.98 -15.40 24.80
C LEU A 231 6.02 -16.11 23.93
N GLU A 232 6.29 -15.60 22.73
CA GLU A 232 7.35 -16.13 21.84
C GLU A 232 8.72 -16.09 22.52
N ALA A 233 9.09 -14.96 23.12
CA ALA A 233 10.34 -14.81 23.87
C ALA A 233 10.47 -15.80 25.02
N THR A 234 9.38 -15.98 25.79
CA THR A 234 9.34 -16.94 26.90
C THR A 234 9.53 -18.37 26.42
N ASN A 235 8.86 -18.74 25.33
CA ASN A 235 9.00 -20.06 24.72
C ASN A 235 10.41 -20.27 24.16
N GLN A 236 10.99 -19.27 23.50
CA GLN A 236 12.35 -19.35 22.95
C GLN A 236 13.39 -19.55 24.05
N LYS A 237 13.29 -18.82 25.17
CA LYS A 237 14.16 -19.02 26.34
C LYS A 237 14.04 -20.45 26.87
N ARG A 238 12.82 -20.95 27.02
CA ARG A 238 12.58 -22.33 27.45
C ARG A 238 13.16 -23.35 26.48
N PHE A 239 13.01 -23.15 25.17
CA PHE A 239 13.60 -24.04 24.16
C PHE A 239 15.13 -24.02 24.21
N ARG A 240 15.73 -22.84 24.44
CA ARG A 240 17.17 -22.71 24.61
C ARG A 240 17.68 -23.52 25.80
N ASP A 241 16.97 -23.47 26.93
CA ASP A 241 17.33 -24.25 28.12
C ASP A 241 17.23 -25.77 27.84
N LEU A 242 16.14 -26.20 27.19
CA LEU A 242 15.90 -27.60 26.85
C LEU A 242 16.91 -28.17 25.83
N LEU A 243 17.38 -27.34 24.90
CA LEU A 243 18.28 -27.75 23.82
C LEU A 243 19.75 -27.44 24.10
N SER A 244 20.06 -26.86 25.27
CA SER A 244 21.42 -26.44 25.65
C SER A 244 22.48 -27.55 25.59
N ASN A 245 22.08 -28.80 25.77
CA ASN A 245 22.97 -29.97 25.79
C ASN A 245 22.81 -30.89 24.56
N THR A 246 22.07 -30.46 23.54
CA THR A 246 21.82 -31.27 22.34
C THR A 246 22.74 -30.84 21.22
N GLU A 247 23.57 -31.76 20.71
CA GLU A 247 24.43 -31.47 19.55
C GLU A 247 23.60 -31.16 18.29
N GLY A 248 24.06 -30.19 17.50
CA GLY A 248 23.46 -29.82 16.21
C GLY A 248 22.34 -28.78 16.28
N PHE A 249 21.88 -28.40 17.48
CA PHE A 249 20.86 -27.36 17.65
C PHE A 249 21.44 -26.14 18.35
N TYR A 250 21.08 -24.95 17.86
CA TYR A 250 21.43 -23.69 18.49
C TYR A 250 20.20 -22.79 18.51
N VAL A 251 19.82 -22.31 19.70
CA VAL A 251 18.73 -21.36 19.88
C VAL A 251 19.31 -19.99 20.25
N PRO A 252 19.05 -18.94 19.44
CA PRO A 252 19.57 -17.60 19.70
C PRO A 252 19.11 -17.05 21.06
N MET A 253 19.96 -16.25 21.70
CA MET A 253 19.58 -15.53 22.91
C MET A 253 18.52 -14.45 22.61
N VAL A 254 17.52 -14.32 23.48
CA VAL A 254 16.58 -13.19 23.45
C VAL A 254 17.16 -12.01 24.24
N ILE A 255 17.04 -10.80 23.71
CA ILE A 255 17.49 -9.56 24.33
C ILE A 255 16.28 -8.85 24.93
N ASP A 256 16.20 -8.86 26.26
CA ASP A 256 15.04 -8.35 27.00
C ASP A 256 14.89 -6.83 26.96
N ASP A 257 15.97 -6.09 26.75
CA ASP A 257 15.99 -4.61 26.77
C ASP A 257 15.03 -3.96 25.75
N ILE A 258 14.73 -4.65 24.65
CA ILE A 258 13.89 -4.16 23.54
C ILE A 258 12.72 -5.13 23.30
N LEU A 259 12.39 -5.98 24.29
CA LEU A 259 11.25 -6.87 24.21
C LEU A 259 9.96 -6.11 24.47
N SER A 260 8.97 -6.31 23.60
CA SER A 260 7.60 -5.88 23.80
C SER A 260 6.66 -6.86 23.10
N ARG A 261 5.35 -6.73 23.33
CA ARG A 261 4.35 -7.52 22.59
C ARG A 261 4.47 -7.46 21.07
N ARG A 262 5.02 -6.39 20.52
CA ARG A 262 5.11 -6.15 19.07
C ARG A 262 6.53 -6.24 18.50
N VAL A 263 7.53 -6.37 19.36
CA VAL A 263 8.95 -6.44 18.95
C VAL A 263 9.68 -7.48 19.80
N ILE A 264 10.31 -8.46 19.15
CA ILE A 264 11.26 -9.39 19.78
C ILE A 264 12.63 -9.24 19.13
N THR A 265 13.65 -9.16 19.97
CA THR A 265 15.05 -9.01 19.54
C THR A 265 15.85 -10.22 19.98
N THR A 266 16.61 -10.81 19.07
CA THR A 266 17.44 -11.99 19.30
C THR A 266 18.87 -11.77 18.82
N GLU A 267 19.80 -12.63 19.23
CA GLU A 267 21.14 -12.65 18.65
C GLU A 267 21.08 -12.96 17.15
N LEU A 268 21.88 -12.23 16.36
CA LEU A 268 21.95 -12.50 14.92
C LEU A 268 22.70 -13.80 14.67
N VAL A 269 21.99 -14.80 14.16
CA VAL A 269 22.61 -16.05 13.68
C VAL A 269 22.79 -15.98 12.17
N SER A 270 24.01 -16.16 11.71
CA SER A 270 24.32 -16.32 10.30
C SER A 270 24.12 -17.79 9.89
N GLY A 271 23.21 -18.04 8.96
CA GLY A 271 22.97 -19.35 8.36
C GLY A 271 22.67 -19.22 6.87
N ILE A 272 22.86 -20.32 6.14
CA ILE A 272 22.35 -20.48 4.76
C ILE A 272 21.00 -21.16 4.91
N PHE A 273 19.92 -20.46 4.53
CA PHE A 273 18.56 -21.01 4.46
C PHE A 273 18.34 -21.69 3.12
#